data_AF-A0A0N5BS81-F1
#
_entry.id   AF-A0A0N5BS81-F1
#
_cell.length_a   1.000
_cell.length_b   1.000
_cell.length_c   1.000
_cell.angle_alpha   90.00
_cell.angle_beta   90.00
_cell.angle_gamma   90.00
#
_symmetry.space_group_name_H-M   'P 1'
#
loop_
_entity.id
_entity.type
_entity.pdbx_description
1 polymer ?
#
loop_
_entity_poly.entity_id
_entity_poly.type
_entity_poly.pdbx_seq_one_letter_code
_entity_poly.pdbx_strand_id
1 'polypeptide(L)'
;MGLALGLVPEITRNDRKFNVNVTFKNIKSTHLKYYKVQNYESKVLGNTSFDFYSKMLSRQFFGSKNGKETYNSESPLFKYYRETKNLTAYFDYNDFKRLWFLHCDMCGQKEGCSNNGYFRLDCNKCECPIPFAGNRCRHIYYNDLSKCGTQQEYIATSKWNRNTINITDAFCYYVIKSTTGKKVQVNLLEFSLSNRKDCPQKSGLEVKYRKDKGAGGLRSCTNYNETIYLPALTSELHFIFSEKGNNELKFSYKEV
;
A
#
# COMPACT_ATOMS: atom_id res chain seq x y z
N MET A 1 15.99 9.25 12.88
CA MET A 1 16.52 7.88 12.66
C MET A 1 16.62 7.54 11.18
N GLY A 2 15.53 7.45 10.42
CA GLY A 2 15.57 7.04 9.00
C GLY A 2 16.56 7.81 8.11
N LEU A 3 16.60 9.15 8.21
CA LEU A 3 17.57 9.99 7.50
C LEU A 3 19.04 9.63 7.82
N ALA A 4 19.35 9.34 9.08
CA ALA A 4 20.69 8.96 9.51
C ALA A 4 21.09 7.58 8.97
N LEU A 5 20.12 6.72 8.69
CA LEU A 5 20.32 5.42 8.05
C LEU A 5 20.28 5.52 6.51
N GLY A 6 20.31 6.72 5.92
CA GLY A 6 20.35 6.92 4.47
C GLY A 6 19.00 6.82 3.75
N LEU A 7 17.89 6.65 4.47
CA LEU A 7 16.57 6.80 3.85
C LEU A 7 16.34 8.26 3.44
N VAL A 8 15.63 8.45 2.33
CA VAL A 8 15.38 9.78 1.76
C VAL A 8 13.92 10.20 1.95
N PRO A 9 13.63 11.50 2.14
CA PRO A 9 12.25 11.96 2.24
C PRO A 9 11.44 11.65 0.98
N GLU A 10 10.26 11.05 1.12
CA GLU A 10 9.38 10.70 -0.02
C GLU A 10 9.07 11.92 -0.87
N ILE A 11 8.79 13.06 -0.23
CA ILE A 11 8.52 14.32 -0.92
C ILE A 11 9.73 14.86 -1.70
N THR A 12 10.93 14.30 -1.61
CA THR A 12 12.08 14.79 -2.41
C THR A 12 12.34 13.95 -3.65
N ARG A 13 11.64 12.83 -3.83
CA ARG A 13 11.83 11.94 -4.98
C ARG A 13 11.39 12.58 -6.28
N ASN A 14 12.03 12.20 -7.39
CA ASN A 14 11.68 12.64 -8.73
C ASN A 14 10.28 12.16 -9.19
N ASP A 15 9.86 10.98 -8.75
CA ASP A 15 8.55 10.38 -9.05
C ASP A 15 7.42 10.92 -8.15
N ARG A 16 7.71 11.79 -7.18
CA ARG A 16 6.67 12.41 -6.33
C ARG A 16 5.60 13.12 -7.15
N LYS A 17 5.97 13.66 -8.32
CA LYS A 17 5.09 14.44 -9.21
C LYS A 17 3.87 13.66 -9.69
N PHE A 18 3.92 12.33 -9.65
CA PHE A 18 2.80 11.45 -10.00
C PHE A 18 1.89 11.13 -8.81
N ASN A 19 2.24 11.58 -7.60
CA ASN A 19 1.59 11.18 -6.36
C ASN A 19 1.14 12.40 -5.53
N VAL A 20 1.94 13.47 -5.49
CA VAL A 20 1.68 14.70 -4.72
C VAL A 20 2.13 15.96 -5.45
N ASN A 21 1.38 17.04 -5.25
CA ASN A 21 1.66 18.39 -5.73
C ASN A 21 2.08 19.28 -4.56
N VAL A 22 3.23 19.95 -4.71
CA VAL A 22 3.78 20.84 -3.68
C VAL A 22 3.35 22.28 -3.94
N THR A 23 2.76 22.91 -2.94
CA THR A 23 2.32 24.30 -2.98
C THR A 23 3.39 25.22 -2.37
N PHE A 24 4.40 25.57 -3.17
CA PHE A 24 5.55 26.36 -2.71
C PHE A 24 5.19 27.68 -2.04
N LYS A 25 4.10 28.33 -2.46
CA LYS A 25 3.58 29.56 -1.84
C LYS A 25 3.21 29.41 -0.36
N ASN A 26 3.00 28.19 0.13
CA ASN A 26 2.68 27.91 1.54
C ASN A 26 3.92 27.58 2.40
N ILE A 27 5.12 27.50 1.80
CA ILE A 27 6.34 27.02 2.47
C ILE A 27 7.19 28.20 2.97
N LYS A 28 7.74 28.08 4.18
CA LYS A 28 8.76 29.01 4.73
C LYS A 28 10.02 28.96 3.87
N SER A 29 10.67 30.10 3.62
CA SER A 29 11.90 30.18 2.83
C SER A 29 12.99 29.23 3.33
N THR A 30 13.15 29.13 4.66
CA THR A 30 14.10 28.23 5.34
C THR A 30 13.86 26.74 5.11
N HIS A 31 12.65 26.36 4.66
CA HIS A 31 12.24 24.98 4.45
C HIS A 31 12.22 24.56 2.98
N LEU A 32 12.35 25.49 2.02
CA LEU A 32 12.31 25.18 0.58
C LEU A 32 13.30 24.09 0.17
N LYS A 33 14.48 24.04 0.80
CA LYS A 33 15.50 23.02 0.55
C LYS A 33 15.01 21.58 0.78
N TYR A 34 14.09 21.37 1.72
CA TYR A 34 13.53 20.05 2.02
C TYR A 34 12.44 19.60 1.03
N TYR A 35 12.02 20.49 0.13
CA TYR A 35 11.07 20.21 -0.94
C TYR A 35 11.75 20.18 -2.32
N LYS A 36 13.07 20.35 -2.40
CA LYS A 36 13.80 20.27 -3.65
C LYS A 36 13.79 18.82 -4.14
N VAL A 37 13.39 18.63 -5.39
CA VAL A 37 13.44 17.32 -6.04
C VAL A 37 14.90 16.90 -6.20
N GLN A 38 15.17 15.64 -5.92
CA GLN A 38 16.47 15.00 -6.07
C GLN A 38 16.33 13.74 -6.93
N ASN A 39 17.40 13.42 -7.65
CA ASN A 39 17.54 12.16 -8.35
C ASN A 39 18.33 11.21 -7.46
N TYR A 40 17.65 10.19 -6.97
CA TYR A 40 18.26 9.17 -6.14
C TYR A 40 18.58 7.93 -6.96
N GLU A 41 19.67 7.27 -6.61
CA GLU A 41 20.04 5.98 -7.21
C GLU A 41 18.98 4.91 -6.92
N SER A 42 18.88 3.92 -7.81
CA SER A 42 17.95 2.79 -7.66
C SER A 42 18.15 2.03 -6.35
N LYS A 43 19.40 1.92 -5.89
CA LYS A 43 19.78 1.29 -4.61
C LYS A 43 19.15 2.02 -3.41
N VAL A 44 19.24 3.36 -3.39
CA VAL A 44 18.63 4.19 -2.33
C VAL A 44 17.11 4.05 -2.32
N LEU A 45 16.49 3.94 -3.51
CA LEU A 45 15.06 3.77 -3.63
C LEU A 45 14.60 2.32 -3.47
N GLY A 46 15.51 1.34 -3.42
CA GLY A 46 15.19 -0.09 -3.33
C GLY A 46 14.23 -0.59 -4.41
N ASN A 47 14.25 0.04 -5.59
CA ASN A 47 13.26 -0.16 -6.66
C ASN A 47 11.79 -0.09 -6.19
N THR A 48 11.52 0.77 -5.20
CA THR A 48 10.16 1.01 -4.67
C THR A 48 9.53 2.23 -5.34
N SER A 49 8.20 2.22 -5.41
CA SER A 49 7.41 3.39 -5.76
C SER A 49 7.29 4.35 -4.57
N PHE A 50 6.78 5.56 -4.84
CA PHE A 50 6.37 6.50 -3.79
C PHE A 50 5.39 5.83 -2.81
N ASP A 51 5.68 5.88 -1.51
CA ASP A 51 4.87 5.25 -0.47
C ASP A 51 4.27 6.28 0.49
N PHE A 52 2.93 6.36 0.49
CA PHE A 52 2.20 7.26 1.37
C PHE A 52 2.32 6.91 2.86
N TYR A 53 2.62 5.65 3.18
CA TYR A 53 2.79 5.18 4.56
C TYR A 53 4.23 5.21 5.07
N SER A 54 5.20 5.43 4.18
CA SER A 54 6.61 5.58 4.56
C SER A 54 6.75 6.64 5.66
N LYS A 55 7.57 6.33 6.67
CA LYS A 55 7.91 7.29 7.73
C LYS A 55 8.83 8.40 7.25
N MET A 56 9.29 8.30 6.01
CA MET A 56 10.03 9.34 5.32
C MET A 56 9.12 10.32 4.58
N LEU A 57 7.81 10.09 4.52
CA LEU A 57 6.87 11.12 4.09
C LEU A 57 6.58 12.05 5.26
N SER A 58 6.98 13.32 5.15
CA SER A 58 6.71 14.34 6.16
C SER A 58 5.20 14.56 6.39
N ARG A 59 4.84 15.35 7.41
CA ARG A 59 3.45 15.83 7.56
C ARG A 59 3.14 16.88 6.49
N GLN A 60 1.87 17.00 6.10
CA GLN A 60 1.43 17.96 5.08
C GLN A 60 1.68 19.43 5.45
N PHE A 61 1.81 19.75 6.73
CA PHE A 61 2.08 21.11 7.22
C PHE A 61 3.57 21.40 7.47
N PHE A 62 4.47 20.48 7.12
CA PHE A 62 5.90 20.62 7.41
C PHE A 62 6.49 21.89 6.77
N GLY A 63 6.94 22.84 7.60
CA GLY A 63 7.46 24.11 7.10
C GLY A 63 6.40 25.06 6.55
N SER A 64 5.11 24.86 6.88
CA SER A 64 4.04 25.79 6.50
C SER A 64 4.25 27.17 7.13
N LYS A 65 4.10 28.25 6.35
CA LYS A 65 4.19 29.64 6.82
C LYS A 65 2.85 30.30 7.15
N ASN A 66 1.74 29.68 6.74
CA ASN A 66 0.40 30.28 6.80
C ASN A 66 -0.66 29.30 7.33
N GLY A 67 -0.24 28.20 7.96
CA GLY A 67 -1.13 27.16 8.48
C GLY A 67 -1.81 26.32 7.39
N LYS A 68 -1.50 26.52 6.11
CA LYS A 68 -2.05 25.73 4.99
C LYS A 68 -1.13 24.56 4.64
N GLU A 69 -1.71 23.52 4.03
CA GLU A 69 -0.96 22.36 3.54
C GLU A 69 0.13 22.80 2.53
N THR A 70 1.32 22.23 2.68
CA THR A 70 2.47 22.47 1.80
C THR A 70 2.49 21.53 0.60
N TYR A 71 1.81 20.39 0.69
CA TYR A 71 1.58 19.49 -0.42
C TYR A 71 0.26 18.72 -0.23
N ASN A 72 -0.34 18.32 -1.34
CA ASN A 72 -1.56 17.52 -1.38
C ASN A 72 -1.51 16.54 -2.58
N SER A 73 -2.46 15.62 -2.70
CA SER A 73 -2.65 14.79 -3.90
C SER A 73 -3.97 15.15 -4.57
N GLU A 74 -4.00 15.08 -5.90
CA GLU A 74 -5.23 15.23 -6.69
C GLU A 74 -6.08 13.95 -6.70
N SER A 75 -5.50 12.82 -6.27
CA SER A 75 -6.24 11.56 -6.20
C SER A 75 -7.34 11.64 -5.14
N PRO A 76 -8.61 11.31 -5.48
CA PRO A 76 -9.68 11.20 -4.49
C PRO A 76 -9.39 10.16 -3.40
N LEU A 77 -8.51 9.19 -3.69
CA LEU A 77 -8.11 8.16 -2.75
C LEU A 77 -7.19 8.69 -1.63
N PHE A 78 -6.62 9.89 -1.79
CA PHE A 78 -5.67 10.44 -0.83
C PHE A 78 -6.27 10.68 0.57
N LYS A 79 -7.59 10.89 0.68
CA LYS A 79 -8.27 11.00 1.97
C LYS A 79 -8.03 9.77 2.87
N TYR A 80 -8.11 8.56 2.30
CA TYR A 80 -7.89 7.31 3.03
C TYR A 80 -6.44 7.18 3.52
N TYR A 81 -5.47 7.57 2.69
CA TYR A 81 -4.06 7.60 3.09
C TYR A 81 -3.82 8.60 4.22
N ARG A 82 -4.41 9.81 4.15
CA ARG A 82 -4.28 10.83 5.21
C ARG A 82 -4.80 10.35 6.54
N GLU A 83 -5.98 9.74 6.54
CA GLU A 83 -6.67 9.26 7.75
C GLU A 83 -5.90 8.11 8.42
N THR A 84 -5.26 7.24 7.63
CA THR A 84 -4.66 6.00 8.15
C THR A 84 -3.12 6.05 8.27
N LYS A 85 -2.44 7.04 7.68
CA LYS A 85 -0.96 7.12 7.65
C LYS A 85 -0.31 7.10 9.03
N ASN A 86 -0.94 7.76 10.00
CA ASN A 86 -0.40 7.95 11.34
C ASN A 86 -0.81 6.86 12.33
N LEU A 87 -1.53 5.81 11.89
CA LEU A 87 -1.95 4.73 12.78
C LEU A 87 -0.75 3.98 13.38
N THR A 88 0.33 3.82 12.61
CA THR A 88 1.57 3.18 13.07
C THR A 88 2.73 4.17 13.22
N ALA A 89 3.59 3.96 14.21
CA ALA A 89 4.84 4.70 14.40
C ALA A 89 6.07 4.01 13.77
N TYR A 90 5.92 2.77 13.27
CA TYR A 90 7.00 1.95 12.76
C TYR A 90 7.25 2.17 11.26
N PHE A 91 8.45 1.84 10.79
CA PHE A 91 8.76 1.75 9.36
C PHE A 91 7.79 0.79 8.65
N ASP A 92 7.33 1.17 7.46
CA ASP A 92 6.54 0.26 6.63
C ASP A 92 7.47 -0.66 5.83
N TYR A 93 6.91 -1.66 5.13
CA TYR A 93 7.66 -2.67 4.40
C TYR A 93 8.70 -2.08 3.44
N ASN A 94 8.33 -1.04 2.69
CA ASN A 94 9.24 -0.38 1.75
C ASN A 94 10.36 0.41 2.44
N ASP A 95 10.14 0.92 3.65
CA ASP A 95 11.22 1.56 4.43
C ASP A 95 12.27 0.51 4.81
N PHE A 96 11.84 -0.65 5.31
CA PHE A 96 12.74 -1.77 5.61
C PHE A 96 13.45 -2.31 4.36
N LYS A 97 12.73 -2.45 3.25
CA LYS A 97 13.32 -2.87 1.97
C LYS A 97 14.43 -1.93 1.53
N ARG A 98 14.24 -0.62 1.60
CA ARG A 98 15.26 0.38 1.25
C ARG A 98 16.46 0.30 2.19
N LEU A 99 16.23 0.17 3.51
CA LEU A 99 17.32 -0.05 4.47
C LEU A 99 18.11 -1.32 4.16
N TRP A 100 17.42 -2.40 3.78
CA TRP A 100 18.07 -3.64 3.38
C TRP A 100 18.95 -3.42 2.14
N PHE A 101 18.47 -2.71 1.11
CA PHE A 101 19.29 -2.41 -0.06
C PHE A 101 20.51 -1.52 0.26
N LEU A 102 20.37 -0.58 1.19
CA LEU A 102 21.46 0.30 1.58
C LEU A 102 22.56 -0.43 2.36
N HIS A 103 22.17 -1.33 3.29
CA HIS A 103 23.08 -1.85 4.32
C HIS A 103 23.28 -3.35 4.31
N CYS A 104 22.41 -4.11 3.64
CA CYS A 104 22.31 -5.57 3.77
C CYS A 104 22.28 -6.31 2.42
N ASP A 105 22.45 -5.63 1.29
CA ASP A 105 22.42 -6.23 -0.04
C ASP A 105 23.70 -7.01 -0.35
N MET A 106 23.83 -8.16 0.32
CA MET A 106 24.97 -9.07 0.21
C MET A 106 24.69 -10.24 -0.76
N CYS A 107 23.47 -10.32 -1.29
CA CYS A 107 22.99 -11.48 -2.04
C CYS A 107 23.39 -11.47 -3.53
N GLY A 108 24.03 -10.40 -4.01
CA GLY A 108 24.40 -10.19 -5.40
C GLY A 108 23.19 -10.02 -6.34
N GLN A 109 23.41 -9.98 -7.65
CA GLN A 109 22.34 -9.95 -8.66
C GLN A 109 21.65 -11.32 -8.75
N LYS A 110 20.78 -11.62 -7.79
CA LYS A 110 19.88 -12.77 -7.86
C LYS A 110 18.49 -12.25 -8.20
N GLU A 111 18.03 -12.47 -9.42
CA GLU A 111 16.59 -12.46 -9.66
C GLU A 111 15.96 -13.58 -8.82
N GLY A 112 14.90 -13.28 -8.07
CA GLY A 112 14.33 -14.31 -7.21
C GLY A 112 13.07 -13.93 -6.47
N CYS A 113 13.02 -12.73 -5.89
CA CYS A 113 11.87 -12.33 -5.10
C CYS A 113 10.80 -11.65 -5.98
N SER A 114 9.64 -12.27 -6.07
CA SER A 114 8.48 -11.72 -6.78
C SER A 114 7.72 -10.71 -5.90
N ASN A 115 6.76 -10.00 -6.50
CA ASN A 115 5.84 -9.10 -5.79
C ASN A 115 6.52 -8.08 -4.88
N ASN A 116 7.66 -7.56 -5.33
CA ASN A 116 8.49 -6.60 -4.58
C ASN A 116 9.06 -7.12 -3.25
N GLY A 117 9.17 -8.44 -3.10
CA GLY A 117 10.02 -9.07 -2.10
C GLY A 117 11.49 -8.65 -2.19
N TYR A 118 12.25 -8.86 -1.12
CA TYR A 118 13.71 -8.77 -1.08
C TYR A 118 14.27 -9.97 -0.32
N PHE A 119 15.56 -10.29 -0.48
CA PHE A 119 16.13 -11.45 0.21
C PHE A 119 16.24 -11.24 1.71
N ARG A 120 16.12 -12.32 2.47
CA ARG A 120 16.60 -12.36 3.85
C ARG A 120 18.14 -12.40 3.83
N LEU A 121 18.75 -12.16 4.99
CA LEU A 121 20.22 -12.09 5.13
C LEU A 121 20.93 -13.39 4.69
N ASP A 122 20.25 -14.53 4.74
CA ASP A 122 20.77 -15.83 4.30
C ASP A 122 20.73 -16.04 2.78
N CYS A 123 20.13 -15.10 2.03
CA CYS A 123 19.95 -15.15 0.58
C CYS A 123 19.20 -16.37 0.03
N ASN A 124 18.57 -17.18 0.89
CA ASN A 124 17.91 -18.43 0.53
C ASN A 124 16.39 -18.25 0.41
N LYS A 125 15.84 -17.30 1.17
CA LYS A 125 14.41 -16.99 1.19
C LYS A 125 14.20 -15.49 1.05
N CYS A 126 13.04 -15.13 0.50
CA CYS A 126 12.59 -13.75 0.43
C CYS A 126 11.81 -13.35 1.69
N GLU A 127 12.02 -12.10 2.12
CA GLU A 127 11.08 -11.37 2.95
C GLU A 127 9.96 -10.84 2.06
N CYS A 128 8.72 -11.21 2.36
CA CYS A 128 7.58 -10.96 1.47
C CYS A 128 6.68 -9.85 2.01
N PRO A 129 6.20 -8.93 1.16
CA PRO A 129 5.14 -8.03 1.58
C PRO A 129 3.86 -8.82 1.76
N ILE A 130 3.06 -8.50 2.78
CA ILE A 130 1.74 -9.12 2.96
C ILE A 130 0.86 -8.75 1.74
N PRO A 131 0.07 -9.68 1.18
CA PRO A 131 -0.21 -11.04 1.66
C PRO A 131 0.66 -12.14 1.03
N PHE A 132 1.77 -11.79 0.39
CA PHE A 132 2.60 -12.75 -0.32
C PHE A 132 3.41 -13.63 0.63
N ALA A 133 3.65 -14.85 0.20
CA ALA A 133 4.29 -15.91 0.97
C ALA A 133 5.15 -16.83 0.08
N GLY A 134 5.81 -17.78 0.76
CA GLY A 134 6.71 -18.74 0.16
C GLY A 134 8.13 -18.22 0.02
N ASN A 135 9.03 -19.10 -0.45
CA ASN A 135 10.46 -18.77 -0.52
C ASN A 135 10.79 -17.63 -1.49
N ARG A 136 9.88 -17.34 -2.43
CA ARG A 136 10.05 -16.37 -3.52
C ARG A 136 8.90 -15.36 -3.64
N CYS A 137 8.00 -15.29 -2.65
CA CYS A 137 6.85 -14.38 -2.66
C CYS A 137 5.90 -14.53 -3.87
N ARG A 138 5.70 -15.76 -4.35
CA ARG A 138 4.96 -16.06 -5.59
C ARG A 138 3.49 -16.40 -5.39
N HIS A 139 3.09 -16.72 -4.17
CA HIS A 139 1.71 -17.02 -3.81
C HIS A 139 1.30 -16.15 -2.64
N ILE A 140 0.00 -16.11 -2.34
CA ILE A 140 -0.53 -15.47 -1.13
C ILE A 140 -0.71 -16.51 -0.02
N TYR A 141 -0.72 -16.08 1.24
CA TYR A 141 -1.04 -16.96 2.37
C TYR A 141 -2.41 -17.60 2.19
N TYR A 142 -2.53 -18.89 2.53
CA TYR A 142 -3.82 -19.58 2.55
C TYR A 142 -4.70 -19.05 3.67
N ASN A 143 -5.97 -18.84 3.35
CA ASN A 143 -6.95 -18.42 4.34
C ASN A 143 -7.38 -19.57 5.25
N ASP A 144 -7.75 -19.25 6.48
CA ASP A 144 -8.53 -20.15 7.33
C ASP A 144 -9.96 -20.23 6.77
N LEU A 145 -10.28 -21.38 6.16
CA LEU A 145 -11.55 -21.58 5.46
C LEU A 145 -12.77 -21.40 6.37
N SER A 146 -12.62 -21.68 7.67
CA SER A 146 -13.71 -21.55 8.65
C SER A 146 -14.06 -20.08 8.96
N LYS A 147 -13.14 -19.15 8.68
CA LYS A 147 -13.24 -17.73 9.05
C LYS A 147 -13.30 -16.76 7.87
N CYS A 148 -12.68 -17.16 6.75
CA CYS A 148 -12.54 -16.35 5.55
C CYS A 148 -13.37 -16.88 4.37
N GLY A 149 -14.04 -18.02 4.55
CA GLY A 149 -14.72 -18.73 3.48
C GLY A 149 -13.77 -19.49 2.56
N THR A 150 -14.35 -20.24 1.62
CA THR A 150 -13.63 -21.12 0.70
C THR A 150 -13.09 -20.43 -0.53
N GLN A 151 -13.67 -19.29 -0.91
CA GLN A 151 -13.27 -18.55 -2.11
C GLN A 151 -12.20 -17.51 -1.78
N GLN A 152 -10.99 -17.74 -2.27
CA GLN A 152 -9.87 -16.81 -2.11
C GLN A 152 -9.56 -16.00 -3.39
N GLU A 153 -9.95 -16.55 -4.54
CA GLU A 153 -9.62 -16.03 -5.86
C GLU A 153 -10.88 -15.63 -6.65
N TYR A 154 -10.80 -14.46 -7.28
CA TYR A 154 -11.84 -13.89 -8.11
C TYR A 154 -11.27 -13.57 -9.49
N ILE A 155 -11.77 -14.26 -10.53
CA ILE A 155 -11.33 -14.03 -11.90
C ILE A 155 -12.15 -12.93 -12.57
N ALA A 156 -11.47 -11.88 -13.00
CA ALA A 156 -12.07 -10.75 -13.70
C ALA A 156 -12.36 -11.11 -15.17
N THR A 157 -13.58 -10.85 -15.62
CA THR A 157 -14.01 -10.95 -17.02
C THR A 157 -14.40 -9.58 -17.56
N SER A 158 -14.73 -9.48 -18.85
CA SER A 158 -15.13 -8.22 -19.48
C SER A 158 -16.45 -7.65 -18.93
N LYS A 159 -17.25 -8.46 -18.23
CA LYS A 159 -18.50 -8.07 -17.59
C LYS A 159 -18.26 -7.70 -16.13
N TRP A 160 -19.04 -6.74 -15.63
CA TRP A 160 -19.04 -6.44 -14.20
C TRP A 160 -19.57 -7.63 -13.40
N ASN A 161 -18.75 -8.09 -12.46
CA ASN A 161 -19.15 -9.07 -11.45
C ASN A 161 -19.29 -8.35 -10.12
N ARG A 162 -20.30 -8.70 -9.32
CA ARG A 162 -20.50 -8.19 -7.96
C ARG A 162 -20.37 -9.34 -6.98
N ASN A 163 -19.62 -9.13 -5.90
CA ASN A 163 -19.37 -10.13 -4.88
C ASN A 163 -19.43 -9.51 -3.49
N THR A 164 -19.67 -10.37 -2.50
CA THR A 164 -19.64 -10.05 -1.08
C THR A 164 -18.67 -11.00 -0.40
N ILE A 165 -17.78 -10.46 0.42
CA ILE A 165 -16.91 -11.22 1.33
C ILE A 165 -17.41 -11.00 2.75
N ASN A 166 -17.65 -12.10 3.45
CA ASN A 166 -17.92 -12.10 4.89
C ASN A 166 -16.67 -12.60 5.62
N ILE A 167 -16.20 -11.85 6.61
CA ILE A 167 -15.03 -12.19 7.43
C ILE A 167 -15.48 -12.32 8.87
N THR A 168 -15.07 -13.40 9.55
CA THR A 168 -15.30 -13.61 10.98
C THR A 168 -13.99 -13.85 11.73
N ASP A 169 -13.56 -12.88 12.54
CA ASP A 169 -12.43 -13.03 13.48
C ASP A 169 -11.11 -13.57 12.87
N ALA A 170 -10.65 -13.00 11.74
CA ALA A 170 -9.47 -13.49 11.05
C ALA A 170 -8.66 -12.46 10.26
N PHE A 171 -7.42 -12.87 9.97
CA PHE A 171 -6.65 -12.33 8.85
C PHE A 171 -7.03 -13.09 7.58
N CYS A 172 -7.62 -12.39 6.61
CA CYS A 172 -8.07 -12.98 5.36
C CYS A 172 -7.47 -12.24 4.18
N TYR A 173 -7.01 -13.00 3.20
CA TYR A 173 -6.32 -12.49 2.01
C TYR A 173 -7.07 -12.94 0.77
N TYR A 174 -7.43 -12.03 -0.12
CA TYR A 174 -8.12 -12.35 -1.36
C TYR A 174 -7.39 -11.76 -2.55
N VAL A 175 -7.54 -12.39 -3.72
CA VAL A 175 -6.97 -11.91 -4.97
C VAL A 175 -8.06 -11.74 -6.02
N ILE A 176 -8.05 -10.59 -6.68
CA ILE A 176 -8.85 -10.33 -7.88
C ILE A 176 -7.88 -10.17 -9.04
N LYS A 177 -7.98 -11.03 -10.05
CA LYS A 177 -7.02 -11.04 -11.16
C LYS A 177 -7.66 -11.29 -12.51
N SER A 178 -7.05 -10.75 -13.56
CA SER A 178 -7.33 -11.12 -14.95
C SER A 178 -6.39 -12.26 -15.38
N THR A 179 -6.94 -13.29 -16.01
CA THR A 179 -6.16 -14.36 -16.63
C THR A 179 -5.63 -13.98 -18.01
N THR A 180 -6.15 -12.91 -18.61
CA THR A 180 -5.71 -12.40 -19.93
C THR A 180 -4.57 -11.37 -19.83
N GLY A 181 -4.20 -10.98 -18.60
CA GLY A 181 -3.18 -9.95 -18.34
C GLY A 181 -3.69 -8.51 -18.49
N LYS A 182 -4.97 -8.31 -18.82
CA LYS A 182 -5.62 -7.00 -18.83
C LYS A 182 -5.70 -6.39 -17.44
N LYS A 183 -5.86 -5.07 -17.37
CA LYS A 183 -5.93 -4.39 -16.06
C LYS A 183 -7.28 -4.70 -15.44
N VAL A 184 -7.35 -4.71 -14.11
CA VAL A 184 -8.59 -4.96 -13.39
C VAL A 184 -9.08 -3.65 -12.79
N GLN A 185 -10.31 -3.29 -13.12
CA GLN A 185 -11.04 -2.20 -12.49
C GLN A 185 -11.88 -2.75 -11.34
N VAL A 186 -11.81 -2.10 -10.18
CA VAL A 186 -12.54 -2.50 -8.97
C VAL A 186 -13.27 -1.30 -8.37
N ASN A 187 -14.52 -1.52 -7.97
CA ASN A 187 -15.30 -0.58 -7.17
C ASN A 187 -15.59 -1.23 -5.82
N LEU A 188 -15.19 -0.59 -4.73
CA LEU A 188 -15.59 -1.01 -3.39
C LEU A 188 -16.93 -0.35 -3.10
N LEU A 189 -17.98 -1.14 -2.93
CA LEU A 189 -19.36 -0.64 -2.89
C LEU A 189 -19.79 -0.27 -1.47
N GLU A 190 -19.51 -1.16 -0.52
CA GLU A 190 -19.90 -1.01 0.88
C GLU A 190 -18.93 -1.80 1.75
N PHE A 191 -18.55 -1.26 2.90
CA PHE A 191 -17.77 -1.96 3.91
C PHE A 191 -18.40 -1.75 5.29
N SER A 192 -18.66 -2.85 5.97
CA SER A 192 -19.36 -2.89 7.24
C SER A 192 -18.55 -3.66 8.28
N LEU A 193 -18.11 -2.96 9.31
CA LEU A 193 -17.45 -3.51 10.49
C LEU A 193 -18.43 -3.64 11.66
N SER A 194 -18.38 -4.78 12.34
CA SER A 194 -19.15 -5.03 13.56
C SER A 194 -18.53 -4.37 14.78
N ASN A 195 -17.20 -4.41 14.92
CA ASN A 195 -16.49 -3.78 16.02
C ASN A 195 -16.03 -2.37 15.63
N ARG A 196 -16.67 -1.35 16.20
CA ARG A 196 -16.56 0.05 15.73
C ARG A 196 -15.57 0.91 16.52
N LYS A 197 -15.02 0.40 17.62
CA LYS A 197 -14.62 1.30 18.71
C LYS A 197 -13.22 1.84 18.69
N ASP A 198 -12.30 1.25 17.94
CA ASP A 198 -11.00 1.85 17.68
C ASP A 198 -10.53 1.33 16.32
N CYS A 199 -9.73 2.10 15.60
CA CYS A 199 -8.99 1.63 14.43
C CYS A 199 -7.57 1.25 14.89
N PRO A 200 -7.38 0.10 15.59
CA PRO A 200 -6.07 -0.32 16.01
C PRO A 200 -5.15 -0.52 14.81
N GLN A 201 -3.85 -0.47 15.05
CA GLN A 201 -2.84 -0.54 14.00
C GLN A 201 -3.09 -1.70 13.04
N LYS A 202 -3.32 -1.35 11.76
CA LYS A 202 -3.53 -2.28 10.64
C LYS A 202 -4.85 -3.06 10.69
N SER A 203 -5.84 -2.61 11.46
CA SER A 203 -7.15 -3.26 11.44
C SER A 203 -8.04 -2.76 10.29
N GLY A 204 -9.03 -3.57 9.92
CA GLY A 204 -9.92 -3.30 8.79
C GLY A 204 -9.45 -3.90 7.45
N LEU A 205 -9.59 -3.13 6.37
CA LEU A 205 -9.29 -3.51 4.99
C LEU A 205 -8.07 -2.75 4.47
N GLU A 206 -7.11 -3.46 3.87
CA GLU A 206 -6.10 -2.90 2.98
C GLU A 206 -6.24 -3.47 1.57
N VAL A 207 -6.34 -2.60 0.55
CA VAL A 207 -6.37 -2.99 -0.86
C VAL A 207 -5.08 -2.60 -1.57
N LYS A 208 -4.27 -3.59 -1.96
CA LYS A 208 -3.05 -3.41 -2.75
C LYS A 208 -3.35 -3.40 -4.26
N TYR A 209 -3.79 -2.24 -4.74
CA TYR A 209 -4.15 -2.01 -6.15
C TYR A 209 -3.02 -1.46 -7.04
N ARG A 210 -1.90 -1.03 -6.45
CA ARG A 210 -0.75 -0.49 -7.19
C ARG A 210 0.18 -1.62 -7.66
N LYS A 211 1.07 -1.30 -8.61
CA LYS A 211 2.08 -2.25 -9.13
C LYS A 211 3.09 -2.65 -8.05
N ASP A 212 3.56 -1.69 -7.28
CA ASP A 212 4.42 -1.94 -6.14
C ASP A 212 3.61 -2.53 -4.99
N LYS A 213 3.72 -3.85 -4.81
CA LYS A 213 3.04 -4.58 -3.74
C LYS A 213 3.72 -4.44 -2.38
N GLY A 214 4.93 -3.89 -2.33
CA GLY A 214 5.61 -3.53 -1.09
C GLY A 214 5.05 -2.24 -0.48
N ALA A 215 4.61 -1.30 -1.30
CA ALA A 215 3.97 -0.06 -0.84
C ALA A 215 2.62 -0.35 -0.18
N GLY A 216 2.26 0.47 0.83
CA GLY A 216 0.95 0.35 1.47
C GLY A 216 -0.22 0.61 0.49
N GLY A 217 -1.24 -0.24 0.59
CA GLY A 217 -2.47 -0.14 -0.19
C GLY A 217 -3.44 0.92 0.33
N LEU A 218 -4.63 1.02 -0.27
CA LEU A 218 -5.70 1.84 0.32
C LEU A 218 -6.18 1.16 1.59
N ARG A 219 -6.06 1.82 2.75
CA ARG A 219 -6.55 1.30 4.04
C ARG A 219 -7.87 1.96 4.44
N SER A 220 -8.80 1.17 4.94
CA SER A 220 -10.04 1.63 5.57
C SER A 220 -10.34 0.80 6.82
N CYS A 221 -10.64 1.48 7.92
CA CYS A 221 -11.04 0.87 9.20
C CYS A 221 -12.35 1.47 9.73
N THR A 222 -13.11 2.11 8.84
CA THR A 222 -14.41 2.70 9.14
C THR A 222 -15.43 2.21 8.13
N ASN A 223 -16.69 2.13 8.57
CA ASN A 223 -17.78 1.73 7.70
C ASN A 223 -17.98 2.80 6.61
N TYR A 224 -18.33 2.35 5.41
CA TYR A 224 -18.75 3.23 4.33
C TYR A 224 -19.82 2.56 3.47
N ASN A 225 -20.74 3.38 2.96
CA ASN A 225 -21.77 3.01 2.00
C ASN A 225 -21.61 3.77 0.67
N GLU A 226 -20.60 4.62 0.55
CA GLU A 226 -20.24 5.30 -0.69
C GLU A 226 -19.27 4.45 -1.51
N THR A 227 -19.47 4.43 -2.83
CA THR A 227 -18.60 3.65 -3.72
C THR A 227 -17.23 4.30 -3.87
N ILE A 228 -16.17 3.52 -3.61
CA ILE A 228 -14.78 3.88 -3.84
C ILE A 228 -14.33 3.27 -5.17
N TYR A 229 -13.96 4.13 -6.12
CA TYR A 229 -13.47 3.71 -7.43
C TYR A 229 -11.95 3.55 -7.41
N LEU A 230 -11.46 2.33 -7.61
CA LEU A 230 -10.03 2.07 -7.73
C LEU A 230 -9.60 2.17 -9.21
N PRO A 231 -8.50 2.89 -9.51
CA PRO A 231 -8.00 2.97 -10.88
C PRO A 231 -7.49 1.60 -11.34
N ALA A 232 -7.75 1.27 -12.61
CA ALA A 232 -7.22 0.07 -13.24
C ALA A 232 -5.73 0.26 -13.55
N LEU A 233 -4.86 -0.10 -12.60
CA LEU A 233 -3.40 0.07 -12.69
C LEU A 233 -2.67 -1.24 -12.96
N THR A 234 -3.21 -2.36 -12.52
CA THR A 234 -2.59 -3.70 -12.58
C THR A 234 -3.61 -4.74 -13.01
N SER A 235 -3.13 -5.89 -13.48
CA SER A 235 -3.95 -7.07 -13.77
C SER A 235 -4.36 -7.86 -12.53
N GLU A 236 -3.85 -7.47 -11.36
CA GLU A 236 -4.05 -8.18 -10.10
C GLU A 236 -4.09 -7.21 -8.91
N LEU A 237 -5.10 -7.38 -8.05
CA LEU A 237 -5.31 -6.65 -6.81
C LEU A 237 -5.41 -7.64 -5.65
N HIS A 238 -4.94 -7.23 -4.47
CA HIS A 238 -5.03 -8.05 -3.26
C HIS A 238 -5.78 -7.31 -2.16
N PHE A 239 -6.72 -7.99 -1.54
CA PHE A 239 -7.45 -7.48 -0.39
C PHE A 239 -6.92 -8.18 0.84
N ILE A 240 -6.61 -7.40 1.88
CA ILE A 240 -6.11 -7.88 3.16
C ILE A 240 -7.11 -7.41 4.20
N PHE A 241 -7.73 -8.34 4.90
CA PHE A 241 -8.56 -8.06 6.06
C PHE A 241 -7.82 -8.45 7.31
N SER A 242 -7.94 -7.62 8.34
CA SER A 242 -7.38 -7.84 9.66
C SER A 242 -8.36 -7.28 10.67
N GLU A 243 -9.49 -7.95 10.90
CA GLU A 243 -10.48 -7.43 11.83
C GLU A 243 -11.25 -8.53 12.55
N LYS A 244 -11.64 -8.22 13.78
CA LYS A 244 -12.47 -9.09 14.62
C LYS A 244 -13.96 -8.86 14.35
N GLY A 245 -14.77 -9.85 14.68
CA GLY A 245 -16.22 -9.84 14.52
C GLY A 245 -16.69 -10.12 13.09
N ASN A 246 -18.00 -9.98 12.90
CA ASN A 246 -18.69 -10.21 11.63
C ASN A 246 -18.56 -8.96 10.74
N ASN A 247 -17.73 -9.05 9.73
CA ASN A 247 -17.44 -7.93 8.83
C ASN A 247 -17.81 -8.30 7.39
N GLU A 248 -18.24 -7.32 6.63
CA GLU A 248 -18.72 -7.51 5.25
C GLU A 248 -18.07 -6.49 4.32
N LEU A 249 -17.54 -6.96 3.18
CA LEU A 249 -17.16 -6.12 2.05
C LEU A 249 -17.98 -6.49 0.82
N LYS A 250 -18.70 -5.52 0.26
CA LYS A 250 -19.32 -5.62 -1.07
C LYS A 250 -18.47 -4.89 -2.08
N PHE A 251 -18.20 -5.52 -3.22
CA PHE A 251 -17.38 -4.95 -4.29
C PHE A 251 -17.83 -5.43 -5.67
N SER A 252 -17.45 -4.69 -6.71
CA SER A 252 -17.60 -5.11 -8.09
C SER A 252 -16.31 -4.98 -8.86
N TYR A 253 -16.09 -5.84 -9.86
CA TYR A 253 -14.86 -5.84 -10.66
C TYR A 253 -15.08 -6.31 -12.09
N LYS A 254 -14.19 -5.89 -12.98
CA LYS A 254 -14.05 -6.37 -14.37
C LYS A 254 -12.62 -6.18 -14.87
N GLU A 255 -12.23 -6.88 -15.93
CA GLU A 255 -11.02 -6.55 -16.68
C GLU A 255 -11.30 -5.44 -17.71
N VAL A 256 -10.28 -4.61 -17.97
CA VAL A 256 -10.29 -3.47 -18.90
C VAL A 256 -8.98 -3.36 -19.69
#